data_AF-A0AAD7MF07-F1
#
_entry.id   AF-A0AAD7MF07-F1
#
_cell.length_a   1.000
_cell.length_b   1.000
_cell.length_c   1.000
_cell.angle_alpha   90.00
_cell.angle_beta   90.00
_cell.angle_gamma   90.00
#
_symmetry.space_group_name_H-M   'P 1'
#
loop_
_entity.id
_entity.type
_entity.pdbx_description
1 polymer ?
#
loop_
_entity_poly.entity_id
_entity_poly.type
_entity_poly.pdbx_seq_one_letter_code
_entity_poly.pdbx_strand_id
1 'polypeptide(L)'
;MIIPTAQNGARAEDSDAEGDDGVGSDDDGDGLVDTGNSVELNPGREMFDERLTAYIQTMRDFCDGLEYQRKFQDSRFLNTLERQGAGFFRLAENCLSRERRTNSTCSAAPTTWEQSTANAMFYHSRPVPSDRDT
;
A
#
# COMPACT_ATOMS: atom_id res chain seq x y z
N MET A 1 24.18 -22.33 42.37
CA MET A 1 23.36 -21.62 43.37
C MET A 1 21.91 -21.87 43.01
N ILE A 2 21.16 -22.61 43.84
CA ILE A 2 19.76 -23.04 43.62
C ILE A 2 18.96 -22.57 44.84
N ILE A 3 17.86 -21.82 44.65
CA ILE A 3 16.71 -21.64 45.60
C ILE A 3 15.44 -21.30 44.75
N PRO A 4 14.21 -21.73 45.15
CA PRO A 4 13.15 -22.19 44.24
C PRO A 4 11.87 -21.32 44.15
N THR A 5 10.93 -21.85 43.36
CA THR A 5 9.48 -21.60 43.16
C THR A 5 8.67 -20.96 44.29
N ALA A 6 7.75 -20.07 43.91
CA ALA A 6 6.49 -19.82 44.62
C ALA A 6 5.30 -19.80 43.62
N GLN A 7 4.28 -20.61 43.93
CA GLN A 7 2.94 -20.65 43.36
C GLN A 7 2.12 -19.42 43.78
N ASN A 8 1.16 -18.97 42.96
CA ASN A 8 -0.19 -18.69 43.48
C ASN A 8 -1.21 -18.61 42.34
N GLY A 9 -2.30 -19.38 42.47
CA GLY A 9 -3.46 -19.34 41.60
C GLY A 9 -4.70 -18.79 42.30
N ALA A 10 -5.68 -18.38 41.49
CA ALA A 10 -7.13 -18.29 41.75
C ALA A 10 -7.73 -17.79 40.41
N ARG A 11 -8.48 -18.56 39.60
CA ARG A 11 -9.80 -19.19 39.79
C ARG A 11 -10.83 -18.24 40.40
N ALA A 12 -11.59 -17.59 39.52
CA ALA A 12 -12.97 -17.18 39.80
C ALA A 12 -13.82 -17.80 38.68
N GLU A 13 -14.66 -18.74 39.07
CA GLU A 13 -15.79 -19.23 38.28
C GLU A 13 -17.01 -18.36 38.58
N ASP A 14 -17.98 -18.48 37.68
CA ASP A 14 -19.42 -18.44 37.94
C ASP A 14 -20.16 -17.12 37.71
N SER A 15 -21.00 -17.12 36.67
CA SER A 15 -22.41 -16.77 36.81
C SER A 15 -23.15 -17.11 35.52
N ASP A 16 -23.87 -18.23 35.56
CA ASP A 16 -25.00 -18.57 34.69
C ASP A 16 -26.07 -17.47 34.70
N ALA A 17 -26.60 -17.14 33.52
CA ALA A 17 -27.94 -16.57 33.37
C ALA A 17 -28.44 -16.85 31.95
N GLU A 18 -29.29 -17.86 31.81
CA GLU A 18 -30.17 -18.05 30.66
C GLU A 18 -31.43 -17.17 30.78
N GLY A 19 -31.86 -16.61 29.65
CA GLY A 19 -33.20 -16.13 29.33
C GLY A 19 -33.19 -15.90 27.81
N ASP A 20 -33.93 -16.64 26.97
CA ASP A 20 -35.39 -16.55 26.79
C ASP A 20 -35.81 -15.09 26.92
N ASP A 21 -36.12 -14.37 25.85
CA ASP A 21 -37.42 -14.45 25.20
C ASP A 21 -37.35 -14.13 23.69
N GLY A 22 -38.09 -14.89 22.89
CA GLY A 22 -38.33 -14.57 21.48
C GLY A 22 -39.25 -13.37 21.30
N VAL A 23 -38.93 -12.51 20.34
CA VAL A 23 -39.96 -11.80 19.57
C VAL A 23 -39.50 -11.70 18.11
N GLY A 24 -40.20 -12.42 17.24
CA GLY A 24 -40.15 -12.20 15.81
C GLY A 24 -40.84 -10.87 15.50
N SER A 25 -40.14 -10.00 14.78
CA SER A 25 -40.76 -8.86 14.11
C SER A 25 -40.42 -8.99 12.64
N ASP A 26 -41.29 -9.70 11.93
CA ASP A 26 -41.37 -9.68 10.47
C ASP A 26 -41.89 -8.28 10.09
N ASP A 27 -40.98 -7.31 9.99
CA ASP A 27 -41.27 -5.99 9.43
C ASP A 27 -40.81 -5.98 7.97
N ASP A 28 -41.75 -6.32 7.09
CA ASP A 28 -41.65 -6.19 5.63
C ASP A 28 -41.60 -4.70 5.24
N GLY A 29 -40.44 -4.08 5.45
CA GLY A 29 -40.10 -2.76 4.94
C GLY A 29 -39.37 -2.86 3.61
N ASP A 30 -40.10 -3.02 2.50
CA ASP A 30 -39.63 -2.66 1.16
C ASP A 30 -39.36 -1.14 1.12
N GLY A 31 -38.18 -0.78 1.62
CA GLY A 31 -37.53 0.47 1.34
C GLY A 31 -36.57 0.25 0.19
N LEU A 32 -37.08 0.25 -1.04
CA LEU A 32 -36.32 0.47 -2.27
C LEU A 32 -35.52 1.79 -2.14
N VAL A 33 -34.38 1.73 -1.47
CA VAL A 33 -33.36 2.76 -1.52
C VAL A 33 -32.67 2.62 -2.86
N ASP A 34 -32.99 3.55 -3.75
CA ASP A 34 -32.26 3.81 -4.98
C ASP A 34 -30.76 3.68 -4.68
N THR A 35 -30.15 2.58 -5.13
CA THR A 35 -28.71 2.34 -5.02
C THR A 35 -27.99 3.18 -6.09
N GLY A 36 -28.41 4.44 -6.19
CA GLY A 36 -27.75 5.51 -6.91
C GLY A 36 -26.61 6.00 -6.06
N ASN A 37 -25.48 5.30 -6.14
CA ASN A 37 -24.15 5.87 -5.91
C ASN A 37 -24.04 6.68 -4.60
N SER A 38 -24.41 6.08 -3.46
CA SER A 38 -23.78 6.47 -2.21
C SER A 38 -22.31 6.10 -2.36
N VAL A 39 -21.54 7.06 -2.86
CA VAL A 39 -20.12 7.17 -2.61
C VAL A 39 -20.02 7.19 -1.09
N GLU A 40 -19.98 6.01 -0.48
CA GLU A 40 -19.27 5.86 0.78
C GLU A 40 -17.87 6.37 0.46
N LEU A 41 -17.66 7.64 0.77
CA LEU A 41 -16.38 8.29 0.84
C LEU A 41 -15.61 7.47 1.85
N ASN A 42 -14.95 6.42 1.39
CA ASN A 42 -14.07 5.62 2.21
C ASN A 42 -12.97 6.61 2.60
N PRO A 43 -12.94 7.10 3.86
CA PRO A 43 -12.04 8.18 4.24
C PRO A 43 -10.57 7.75 4.05
N GLY A 44 -10.32 6.43 4.03
CA GLY A 44 -9.01 5.86 3.69
C GLY A 44 -8.63 6.01 2.21
N ARG A 45 -9.59 6.07 1.27
CA ARG A 45 -9.31 6.31 -0.16
C ARG A 45 -9.00 7.76 -0.44
N GLU A 46 -9.76 8.70 0.15
CA GLU A 46 -9.50 10.14 0.00
C GLU A 46 -8.13 10.50 0.59
N MET A 47 -7.84 10.02 1.80
CA MET A 47 -6.54 10.23 2.44
C MET A 47 -5.38 9.55 1.68
N PHE A 48 -5.64 8.40 1.03
CA PHE A 48 -4.64 7.75 0.18
C PHE A 48 -4.34 8.57 -1.07
N ASP A 49 -5.36 9.01 -1.80
CA ASP A 49 -5.21 9.77 -3.05
C ASP A 49 -4.56 11.13 -2.82
N GLU A 50 -5.00 11.86 -1.79
CA GLU A 50 -4.39 13.13 -1.38
C GLU A 50 -2.91 12.95 -1.05
N ARG A 51 -2.58 11.92 -0.25
CA ARG A 51 -1.21 11.65 0.15
C ARG A 51 -0.33 11.21 -1.03
N LEU A 52 -0.85 10.37 -1.90
CA LEU A 52 -0.14 9.93 -3.09
C LEU A 52 0.08 11.10 -4.06
N THR A 53 -0.92 11.96 -4.24
CA THR A 53 -0.84 13.19 -5.04
C THR A 53 0.21 14.14 -4.47
N ALA A 54 0.23 14.35 -3.15
CA ALA A 54 1.24 15.18 -2.49
C ALA A 54 2.67 14.62 -2.70
N TYR A 55 2.84 13.30 -2.61
CA TYR A 55 4.13 12.66 -2.90
C TYR A 55 4.53 12.81 -4.36
N ILE A 56 3.60 12.66 -5.31
CA ILE A 56 3.86 12.88 -6.74
C ILE A 56 4.32 14.32 -6.98
N GLN A 57 3.63 15.30 -6.39
CA GLN A 57 4.00 16.71 -6.55
C GLN A 57 5.39 16.99 -5.96
N THR A 58 5.67 16.48 -4.76
CA THR A 58 6.98 16.60 -4.12
C THR A 58 8.09 16.01 -5.01
N MET A 59 7.86 14.86 -5.63
CA MET A 59 8.84 14.24 -6.54
C MET A 59 9.05 15.07 -7.81
N ARG A 60 8.00 15.68 -8.37
CA ARG A 60 8.12 16.56 -9.54
C ARG A 60 8.95 17.80 -9.22
N ASP A 61 8.59 18.52 -8.15
CA ASP A 61 9.32 19.71 -7.71
C ASP A 61 10.78 19.38 -7.36
N PHE A 62 11.01 18.21 -6.77
CA PHE A 62 12.35 17.73 -6.47
C PHE A 62 13.16 17.45 -7.74
N CYS A 63 12.59 16.79 -8.74
CA CYS A 63 13.24 16.56 -10.04
C CYS A 63 13.61 17.89 -10.71
N ASP A 64 12.71 18.87 -10.72
CA ASP A 64 12.98 20.22 -11.27
C ASP A 64 14.16 20.89 -10.54
N GLY A 65 14.21 20.75 -9.21
CA GLY A 65 15.34 21.19 -8.39
C GLY A 65 16.65 20.48 -8.74
N LEU A 66 16.63 19.16 -8.96
CA LEU A 66 17.81 18.39 -9.37
C LEU A 66 18.34 18.82 -10.74
N GLU A 67 17.46 19.15 -11.69
CA GLU A 67 17.86 19.70 -12.99
C GLU A 67 18.61 21.02 -12.85
N TYR A 68 18.16 21.87 -11.92
CA TYR A 68 18.89 23.09 -11.58
C TYR A 68 20.26 22.77 -10.93
N GLN A 69 20.30 21.82 -9.99
CA GLN A 69 21.54 21.41 -9.32
C GLN A 69 22.59 20.84 -10.29
N ARG A 70 22.17 20.20 -11.38
CA ARG A 70 23.06 19.66 -12.43
C ARG A 70 24.03 20.71 -12.99
N LYS A 71 23.65 22.00 -12.98
CA LYS A 71 24.50 23.10 -13.46
C LYS A 71 25.74 23.32 -12.59
N PHE A 72 25.69 22.98 -11.31
CA PHE A 72 26.78 23.19 -10.36
C PHE A 72 27.77 22.02 -10.31
N GLN A 73 27.39 20.85 -10.84
CA GLN A 73 28.24 19.64 -10.89
C GLN A 73 28.85 19.25 -9.53
N ASP A 74 28.12 19.48 -8.43
CA ASP A 74 28.61 19.20 -7.08
C ASP A 74 28.56 17.68 -6.78
N SER A 75 29.74 17.06 -6.66
CA SER A 75 29.90 15.63 -6.36
C SER A 75 29.53 15.25 -4.92
N ARG A 76 29.57 16.20 -3.97
CA ARG A 76 29.17 15.96 -2.58
C ARG A 76 27.66 15.86 -2.47
N PHE A 77 26.96 16.73 -3.20
CA PHE A 77 25.51 16.67 -3.31
C PHE A 77 25.08 15.36 -3.97
N LEU A 78 25.74 14.96 -5.07
CA LEU A 78 25.46 13.67 -5.73
C LEU A 78 25.67 12.47 -4.78
N ASN A 79 26.78 12.43 -4.04
CA ASN A 79 27.02 11.38 -3.03
C ASN A 79 25.94 11.35 -1.94
N THR A 80 25.46 12.52 -1.53
CA THR A 80 24.39 12.61 -0.53
C THR A 80 23.08 12.06 -1.09
N LEU A 81 22.75 12.40 -2.34
CA LEU A 81 21.58 11.91 -3.05
C LEU A 81 21.62 10.40 -3.22
N GLU A 82 22.74 9.85 -3.66
CA GLU A 82 22.92 8.39 -3.82
C GLU A 82 22.79 7.67 -2.48
N ARG A 83 23.44 8.18 -1.42
CA ARG A 83 23.40 7.53 -0.10
C ARG A 83 22.02 7.56 0.54
N GLN A 84 21.33 8.69 0.50
CA GLN A 84 20.00 8.83 1.12
C GLN A 84 18.89 8.27 0.24
N GLY A 85 19.04 8.34 -1.08
CA GLY A 85 18.05 7.92 -2.06
C GLY A 85 18.16 6.46 -2.50
N ALA A 86 19.22 5.73 -2.16
CA ALA A 86 19.49 4.38 -2.66
C ALA A 86 18.29 3.43 -2.60
N GLY A 87 17.58 3.38 -1.46
CA GLY A 87 16.40 2.51 -1.31
C GLY A 87 15.25 2.93 -2.22
N PHE A 88 15.01 4.23 -2.34
CA PHE A 88 13.98 4.78 -3.20
C PHE A 88 14.28 4.54 -4.69
N PHE A 89 15.52 4.79 -5.13
CA PHE A 89 15.93 4.53 -6.51
C PHE A 89 15.82 3.04 -6.86
N ARG A 90 16.23 2.14 -5.96
CA ARG A 90 16.03 0.69 -6.14
C ARG A 90 14.56 0.31 -6.26
N LEU A 91 13.67 0.90 -5.46
CA LEU A 91 12.23 0.67 -5.58
C LEU A 91 11.72 1.15 -6.94
N ALA A 92 12.07 2.36 -7.36
CA ALA A 92 11.68 2.92 -8.65
C ALA A 92 12.15 2.06 -9.82
N GLU A 93 13.41 1.63 -9.81
CA GLU A 93 13.96 0.72 -10.83
C GLU A 93 13.23 -0.62 -10.89
N ASN A 94 12.85 -1.19 -9.73
CA ASN A 94 12.09 -2.42 -9.68
C ASN A 94 10.68 -2.25 -10.27
N CYS A 95 10.00 -1.15 -9.97
CA CYS A 95 8.69 -0.82 -10.54
C CYS A 95 8.78 -0.66 -12.07
N LEU A 96 9.74 0.12 -12.57
CA LEU A 96 9.95 0.33 -14.02
C LEU A 96 10.39 -0.96 -14.73
N SER A 97 11.20 -1.79 -14.07
CA SER A 97 11.58 -3.11 -14.59
C SER A 97 10.38 -4.03 -14.72
N ARG A 98 9.49 -4.04 -13.71
CA ARG A 98 8.24 -4.80 -13.76
C ARG A 98 7.35 -4.30 -14.91
N GLU A 99 7.19 -2.99 -15.05
CA GLU A 99 6.40 -2.38 -16.13
C GLU A 99 6.92 -2.80 -17.51
N ARG A 100 8.23 -2.67 -17.75
CA ARG A 100 8.85 -3.09 -19.01
C ARG A 100 8.62 -4.56 -19.31
N ARG A 101 8.67 -5.43 -18.30
CA ARG A 101 8.42 -6.87 -18.44
C ARG A 101 6.95 -7.16 -18.77
N THR A 102 6.02 -6.54 -18.05
CA THR A 102 4.57 -6.67 -18.34
C THR A 102 4.22 -6.19 -19.74
N ASN A 103 4.84 -5.10 -20.19
CA ASN A 103 4.56 -4.50 -21.49
C ASN A 103 5.35 -5.14 -22.64
N SER A 104 6.31 -6.02 -22.34
CA SER A 104 7.06 -6.79 -23.34
C SER A 104 6.44 -8.18 -23.49
N THR A 105 5.99 -8.52 -24.68
CA THR A 105 5.46 -9.87 -25.03
C THR A 105 6.48 -11.00 -24.89
N CYS A 106 7.74 -10.69 -24.61
CA CYS A 106 8.84 -11.65 -24.48
C CYS A 106 9.69 -11.32 -23.24
N SER A 107 9.15 -11.57 -22.04
CA SER A 107 9.99 -11.61 -20.83
C SER A 107 9.81 -12.93 -20.09
N ALA A 108 10.93 -13.51 -19.66
CA ALA A 108 10.92 -14.74 -18.85
C ALA A 108 10.11 -14.48 -17.57
N ALA A 109 9.25 -15.44 -17.20
CA ALA A 109 8.44 -15.34 -16.00
C ALA A 109 9.36 -15.11 -14.79
N PRO A 110 9.15 -14.04 -14.00
CA PRO A 110 10.01 -13.76 -12.87
C PRO A 110 9.93 -14.89 -11.85
N THR A 111 11.07 -15.23 -11.25
CA THR A 111 11.06 -16.15 -10.12
C THR A 111 10.35 -15.46 -8.96
N THR A 112 9.42 -16.16 -8.31
CA THR A 112 8.59 -15.63 -7.22
C THR A 112 9.40 -15.21 -5.98
N TRP A 113 10.70 -15.49 -5.96
CA TRP A 113 11.63 -15.23 -4.85
C TRP A 113 12.63 -14.10 -5.11
N GLU A 114 12.60 -13.47 -6.29
CA GLU A 114 13.48 -12.33 -6.56
C GLU A 114 13.11 -11.13 -5.68
N GLN A 115 14.11 -10.55 -5.02
CA GLN A 115 13.94 -9.36 -4.17
C GLN A 115 13.38 -8.16 -4.95
N SER A 116 13.67 -8.10 -6.26
CA SER A 116 13.09 -7.14 -7.20
C SER A 116 11.60 -7.34 -7.41
N THR A 117 11.12 -8.58 -7.40
CA THR A 117 9.70 -8.93 -7.46
C THR A 117 9.00 -8.57 -6.15
N ALA A 118 9.65 -8.81 -5.00
CA ALA A 118 9.09 -8.54 -3.67
C ALA A 118 8.78 -7.05 -3.44
N ASN A 119 9.72 -6.16 -3.79
CA ASN A 119 9.56 -4.72 -3.57
C ASN A 119 8.51 -4.08 -4.49
N ALA A 120 8.27 -4.66 -5.66
CA ALA A 120 7.34 -4.14 -6.65
C ALA A 120 6.00 -4.90 -6.67
N MET A 121 5.70 -5.79 -5.71
CA MET A 121 4.50 -6.67 -5.75
C MET A 121 3.17 -5.92 -5.86
N PHE A 122 3.04 -4.76 -5.21
CA PHE A 122 1.83 -3.94 -5.24
C PHE A 122 1.81 -2.89 -6.36
N TYR A 123 2.85 -2.86 -7.20
CA TYR A 123 2.92 -1.94 -8.32
C TYR A 123 2.10 -2.45 -9.51
N HIS A 124 1.17 -1.62 -9.99
CA HIS A 124 0.38 -1.88 -11.19
C HIS A 124 1.02 -1.19 -12.41
N SER A 125 1.29 -1.96 -13.46
CA SER A 125 1.85 -1.45 -14.71
C SER A 125 0.84 -0.56 -15.44
N ARG A 126 1.32 0.52 -16.09
CA ARG A 126 0.45 1.37 -16.91
C ARG A 126 0.11 0.65 -18.22
N PRO A 127 -1.11 0.83 -18.75
CA PRO A 127 -1.50 0.22 -20.02
C PRO A 127 -0.60 0.71 -21.16
N VAL A 128 -0.30 -0.20 -22.10
CA VAL A 128 0.49 0.11 -23.29
C VAL A 128 -0.33 1.06 -24.17
N PRO A 129 0.27 2.08 -24.82
CA PRO A 129 -0.48 3.01 -25.67
C PRO A 129 -1.35 2.33 -26.73
N SER A 130 -0.87 1.21 -27.32
CA SER A 130 -1.62 0.44 -28.32
C SER A 130 -2.89 -0.24 -27.79
N ASP A 131 -3.05 -0.38 -26.47
CA ASP A 131 -4.22 -0.98 -25.82
C ASP A 131 -5.31 0.07 -25.49
N ARG A 132 -5.00 1.38 -25.61
CA ARG A 132 -5.94 2.47 -25.28
C ARG A 132 -6.87 2.84 -26.44
N ASP A 133 -6.61 2.33 -27.65
CA ASP A 133 -7.32 2.67 -28.90
C ASP A 133 -8.28 1.56 -29.39
N THR A 134 -8.55 0.53 -28.59
CA THR A 134 -9.54 -0.54 -28.88
C THR A 134 -10.66 -0.52 -27.85
#